data_AF-A0A1C0U0Q3-F1
#
_entry.id   AF-A0A1C0U0Q3-F1
#
_cell.length_a   1.000
_cell.length_b   1.000
_cell.length_c   1.000
_cell.angle_alpha   90.00
_cell.angle_beta   90.00
_cell.angle_gamma   90.00
#
_symmetry.space_group_name_H-M   'P 1'
#
loop_
_entity.id
_entity.type
_entity.pdbx_description
1 polymer ?
#
loop_
_entity_poly.entity_id
_entity_poly.type
_entity_poly.pdbx_seq_one_letter_code
_entity_poly.pdbx_strand_id
1 'polypeptide(L)'
;MKRIFLIICFLAALIVAIIQGVGLVLPDKVSVESFRENGFKNVMRTLGVIAAEPHPAASKRQELVRAYLIKEMNEMGYKVTEQKFHYTANDLVFRQKKIYSELNSQQRQTFDKKFVRDEKGNVEDEISTHSELSGTNLIAKLKVPSPKGTMLIISHYDSVRTAPGASDNGMAVASVLQLMRDLSKRTDIKNNVIFLFSDAEELGLLGVRHFVKNIDEITSQSIDLVFNFDARGNNGVPLLFETSEKNFALVSEWNRSAYKPVAFSFSPIVYQTLKNDTDFSVFLDMGFTGMNFATILGYEHYHRMSDTVENLNLGTLWRYQRTIRDLGIHFAIKEVTRFPRESVDAVYFPVPYIGLIIVPVFVAFSAGFLAFVLSISLAVKNIWFSHSSKIVSKIQTILRIFAGLLSLAVALIVPTASYLITLPVLLFLFMDLMLREFNRFSLALILLIICIYITCIIYVPIIYLVVVGLHANIVGSVLALLLILFLGLVIASFWNRAD
;
A
#
# COMPACT_ATOMS: atom_id res chain seq x y z
N MET A 1 33.61 31.01 2.31
CA MET A 1 33.84 29.55 2.21
C MET A 1 32.81 28.72 2.99
N LYS A 2 32.60 28.93 4.30
CA LYS A 2 31.62 28.15 5.10
C LYS A 2 30.19 28.12 4.52
N ARG A 3 29.64 29.29 4.14
CA ARG A 3 28.30 29.39 3.53
C ARG A 3 28.14 28.66 2.20
N ILE A 4 29.16 28.69 1.35
CA ILE A 4 29.16 27.96 0.05
C ILE A 4 29.20 26.46 0.29
N PHE A 5 30.06 26.00 1.21
CA PHE A 5 30.14 24.59 1.59
C PHE A 5 28.79 24.06 2.13
N LEU A 6 28.10 24.84 2.98
CA LEU A 6 26.77 24.50 3.49
C LEU A 6 25.72 24.33 2.38
N ILE A 7 25.70 25.25 1.40
CA ILE A 7 24.78 25.16 0.25
C ILE A 7 25.05 23.89 -0.56
N ILE A 8 26.32 23.54 -0.77
CA ILE A 8 26.70 22.33 -1.49
C ILE A 8 26.21 21.08 -0.75
N CYS A 9 26.46 20.98 0.57
CA CYS A 9 25.98 19.86 1.38
C CYS A 9 24.44 19.75 1.36
N PHE A 10 23.74 20.89 1.45
CA PHE A 10 22.29 20.95 1.36
C PHE A 10 21.78 20.40 0.02
N LEU A 11 22.27 20.94 -1.09
CA LEU A 11 21.82 20.56 -2.43
C LEU A 11 22.15 19.09 -2.71
N ALA A 12 23.32 18.62 -2.29
CA ALA A 12 23.70 17.22 -2.42
C ALA A 12 22.73 16.30 -1.65
N ALA A 13 22.44 16.60 -0.38
CA ALA A 13 21.52 15.82 0.43
C ALA A 13 20.10 15.80 -0.15
N LEU A 14 19.61 16.96 -0.62
CA LEU A 14 18.31 17.10 -1.25
C LEU A 14 18.22 16.29 -2.54
N ILE A 15 19.19 16.43 -3.45
CA ILE A 15 19.21 15.70 -4.73
C ILE A 15 19.24 14.19 -4.49
N VAL A 16 20.11 13.71 -3.60
CA VAL A 16 20.20 12.29 -3.26
C VAL A 16 18.88 11.79 -2.69
N ALA A 17 18.26 12.53 -1.77
CA ALA A 17 16.99 12.15 -1.17
C ALA A 17 15.83 12.14 -2.18
N ILE A 18 15.80 13.07 -3.15
CA ILE A 18 14.79 13.08 -4.20
C ILE A 18 14.94 11.85 -5.11
N ILE A 19 16.16 11.59 -5.58
CA ILE A 19 16.44 10.45 -6.47
C ILE A 19 16.07 9.13 -5.76
N GLN A 20 16.49 8.97 -4.51
CA GLN A 20 16.20 7.76 -3.75
C GLN A 20 14.73 7.67 -3.35
N GLY A 21 14.08 8.78 -3.00
CA GLY A 21 12.66 8.82 -2.65
C GLY A 21 11.78 8.41 -3.82
N VAL A 22 11.99 8.97 -5.02
CA VAL A 22 11.29 8.51 -6.23
C VAL A 22 11.68 7.07 -6.56
N GLY A 23 12.97 6.73 -6.42
CA GLY A 23 13.47 5.38 -6.69
C GLY A 23 12.88 4.28 -5.81
N LEU A 24 12.30 4.60 -4.64
CA LEU A 24 11.59 3.62 -3.80
C LEU A 24 10.32 3.09 -4.45
N VAL A 25 9.63 3.91 -5.24
CA VAL A 25 8.30 3.60 -5.79
C VAL A 25 8.30 3.30 -7.29
N LEU A 26 9.43 3.53 -7.95
CA LEU A 26 9.63 3.15 -9.34
C LEU A 26 9.90 1.64 -9.47
N PRO A 27 9.60 1.06 -10.64
CA PRO A 27 9.93 -0.34 -10.92
C PRO A 27 11.42 -0.61 -10.76
N ASP A 28 11.74 -1.85 -10.37
CA ASP A 28 13.12 -2.29 -10.33
C ASP A 28 13.73 -2.30 -11.74
N LYS A 29 14.97 -1.81 -11.84
CA LYS A 29 15.81 -2.04 -13.02
C LYS A 29 16.37 -3.45 -12.94
N VAL A 30 15.73 -4.38 -13.63
CA VAL A 30 16.03 -5.81 -13.57
C VAL A 30 16.90 -6.20 -14.78
N SER A 31 17.90 -7.07 -14.55
CA SER A 31 18.77 -7.54 -15.64
C SER A 31 18.04 -8.55 -16.53
N VAL A 32 18.49 -8.69 -17.78
CA VAL A 32 17.89 -9.62 -18.74
C VAL A 32 17.97 -11.07 -18.24
N GLU A 33 19.01 -11.43 -17.49
CA GLU A 33 19.19 -12.77 -16.90
C GLU A 33 18.09 -13.11 -15.91
N SER A 34 17.61 -12.13 -15.15
CA SER A 34 16.53 -12.35 -14.17
C SER A 34 15.22 -12.74 -14.86
N PHE A 35 15.00 -12.26 -16.08
CA PHE A 35 13.85 -12.68 -16.91
C PHE A 35 14.02 -14.06 -17.55
N ARG A 36 15.23 -14.64 -17.49
CA ARG A 36 15.49 -16.01 -17.97
C ARG A 36 15.14 -17.08 -16.93
N GLU A 37 14.91 -16.69 -15.68
CA GLU A 37 14.45 -17.60 -14.62
C GLU A 37 13.17 -18.31 -15.04
N ASN A 38 13.11 -19.63 -14.84
CA ASN A 38 11.95 -20.44 -15.22
C ASN A 38 10.66 -19.96 -14.53
N GLY A 39 10.77 -19.49 -13.28
CA GLY A 39 9.62 -18.94 -12.56
C GLY A 39 9.04 -17.71 -13.26
N PHE A 40 9.89 -16.77 -13.68
CA PHE A 40 9.43 -15.58 -14.40
C PHE A 40 8.85 -15.93 -15.78
N LYS A 41 9.47 -16.87 -16.52
CA LYS A 41 8.93 -17.37 -17.79
C LYS A 41 7.54 -17.99 -17.63
N ASN A 42 7.32 -18.75 -16.57
CA ASN A 42 6.01 -19.34 -16.28
C ASN A 42 4.96 -18.24 -16.01
N VAL A 43 5.32 -17.21 -15.23
CA VAL A 43 4.45 -16.06 -14.98
C VAL A 43 4.08 -15.38 -16.29
N MET A 44 5.06 -15.05 -17.14
CA MET A 44 4.82 -14.44 -18.45
C MET A 44 3.94 -15.30 -19.36
N ARG A 45 4.18 -16.62 -19.42
CA ARG A 45 3.37 -17.56 -20.21
C ARG A 45 1.93 -17.58 -19.74
N THR A 46 1.71 -17.75 -18.44
CA THR A 46 0.37 -17.74 -17.85
C THR A 46 -0.34 -16.41 -18.11
N LEU A 47 0.38 -15.30 -17.95
CA LEU A 47 -0.15 -13.96 -18.18
C LEU A 47 -0.62 -13.77 -19.63
N GLY A 48 0.17 -14.22 -20.61
CA GLY A 48 -0.19 -14.17 -22.03
C GLY A 48 -1.40 -15.03 -22.41
N VAL A 49 -1.77 -16.01 -21.58
CA VAL A 49 -2.99 -16.80 -21.79
C VAL A 49 -4.19 -16.11 -21.16
N ILE A 50 -4.10 -15.72 -19.89
CA ILE A 50 -5.26 -15.19 -19.16
C ILE A 50 -5.63 -13.79 -19.65
N ALA A 51 -4.64 -12.93 -19.91
CA ALA A 51 -4.84 -11.55 -20.33
C ALA A 51 -4.78 -11.35 -21.85
N ALA A 52 -5.09 -12.39 -22.63
CA ALA A 52 -5.12 -12.29 -24.09
C ALA A 52 -6.30 -11.42 -24.58
N GLU A 53 -7.44 -11.50 -23.89
CA GLU A 53 -8.68 -10.80 -24.20
C GLU A 53 -9.46 -10.52 -22.90
N PRO A 54 -10.38 -9.54 -22.88
CA PRO A 54 -11.28 -9.34 -21.75
C PRO A 54 -12.07 -10.60 -21.41
N HIS A 55 -12.09 -10.95 -20.13
CA HIS A 55 -12.70 -12.16 -19.57
C HIS A 55 -13.58 -11.82 -18.36
N PRO A 56 -14.64 -11.03 -18.55
CA PRO A 56 -15.56 -10.69 -17.47
C PRO A 56 -16.31 -11.92 -16.96
N ALA A 57 -16.72 -11.88 -15.69
CA ALA A 57 -17.50 -12.92 -15.06
C ALA A 57 -18.71 -13.35 -15.93
N ALA A 58 -19.00 -14.65 -15.90
CA ALA A 58 -20.00 -15.33 -16.73
C ALA A 58 -19.77 -15.32 -18.27
N SER A 59 -18.65 -14.77 -18.78
CA SER A 59 -18.33 -14.82 -20.21
C SER A 59 -17.72 -16.14 -20.65
N LYS A 60 -17.88 -16.50 -21.93
CA LYS A 60 -17.21 -17.67 -22.53
C LYS A 60 -15.68 -17.61 -22.39
N ARG A 61 -15.09 -16.41 -22.48
CA ARG A 61 -13.65 -16.23 -22.29
C ARG A 61 -13.24 -16.57 -20.86
N GLN A 62 -14.04 -16.16 -19.87
CA GLN A 62 -13.79 -16.50 -18.47
C GLN A 62 -13.84 -18.01 -18.20
N GLU A 63 -14.71 -18.75 -18.90
CA GLU A 63 -14.71 -20.22 -18.82
C GLU A 63 -13.41 -20.85 -19.32
N LEU A 64 -12.83 -20.30 -20.39
CA LEU A 64 -11.54 -20.77 -20.94
C LEU A 64 -10.38 -20.45 -19.99
N VAL A 65 -10.37 -19.24 -19.41
CA VAL A 65 -9.40 -18.86 -18.37
C VAL A 65 -9.52 -19.80 -17.18
N ARG A 66 -10.74 -20.02 -16.68
CA ARG A 66 -11.01 -20.96 -15.57
C ARG A 66 -10.49 -22.36 -15.86
N ALA A 67 -10.80 -22.91 -17.04
CA ALA A 67 -10.33 -24.24 -17.46
C ALA A 67 -8.78 -24.31 -17.52
N TYR A 68 -8.13 -23.25 -18.00
CA TYR A 68 -6.67 -23.15 -18.01
C TYR A 68 -6.09 -23.14 -16.59
N LEU A 69 -6.64 -22.33 -15.67
CA LEU A 69 -6.19 -22.26 -14.28
C LEU A 69 -6.36 -23.61 -13.57
N ILE A 70 -7.51 -24.28 -13.75
CA ILE A 70 -7.76 -25.61 -13.20
C ILE A 70 -6.72 -26.62 -13.73
N LYS A 71 -6.45 -26.60 -15.03
CA LYS A 71 -5.44 -27.48 -15.64
C LYS A 71 -4.06 -27.27 -15.03
N GLU A 72 -3.59 -26.02 -14.96
CA GLU A 72 -2.27 -25.70 -14.40
C GLU A 72 -2.16 -26.13 -12.93
N MET A 73 -3.21 -25.92 -12.12
CA MET A 73 -3.24 -26.36 -10.72
C MET A 73 -3.25 -27.89 -10.58
N ASN A 74 -4.00 -28.60 -11.42
CA ASN A 74 -4.03 -30.06 -11.41
C ASN A 74 -2.69 -30.67 -11.82
N GLU A 75 -1.99 -30.09 -12.81
CA GLU A 75 -0.64 -30.51 -13.23
C GLU A 75 0.40 -30.36 -12.12
N MET A 76 0.17 -29.43 -11.18
CA MET A 76 0.97 -29.26 -9.97
C MET A 76 0.58 -30.21 -8.83
N GLY A 77 -0.48 -31.02 -8.99
CA GLY A 77 -1.00 -31.94 -7.99
C GLY A 77 -2.02 -31.34 -7.01
N TYR A 78 -2.51 -30.12 -7.24
CA TYR A 78 -3.57 -29.55 -6.42
C TYR A 78 -4.93 -30.09 -6.84
N LYS A 79 -5.77 -30.43 -5.86
CA LYS A 79 -7.19 -30.68 -6.10
C LYS A 79 -7.95 -29.35 -6.05
N VAL A 80 -8.48 -28.93 -7.19
CA VAL A 80 -9.28 -27.70 -7.30
C VAL A 80 -10.74 -27.99 -6.97
N THR A 81 -11.34 -27.13 -6.14
CA THR A 81 -12.77 -27.10 -5.87
C THR A 81 -13.36 -25.89 -6.55
N GLU A 82 -14.30 -26.11 -7.46
CA GLU A 82 -15.11 -25.06 -8.07
C GLU A 82 -16.28 -24.74 -7.12
N GLN A 83 -16.33 -23.51 -6.61
CA GLN A 83 -17.46 -23.02 -5.82
C GLN A 83 -18.32 -22.12 -6.70
N LYS A 84 -19.39 -22.70 -7.25
CA LYS A 84 -20.36 -21.98 -8.09
C LYS A 84 -21.32 -21.17 -7.24
N PHE A 85 -21.67 -19.98 -7.71
CA PHE A 85 -22.65 -19.11 -7.09
C PHE A 85 -23.49 -18.40 -8.13
N HIS A 86 -24.70 -18.00 -7.74
CA HIS A 86 -25.60 -17.21 -8.56
C HIS A 86 -25.72 -15.82 -7.96
N TYR A 87 -25.87 -14.82 -8.82
CA TYR A 87 -26.12 -13.44 -8.42
C TYR A 87 -27.24 -12.85 -9.27
N THR A 88 -27.85 -11.80 -8.77
CA THR A 88 -28.99 -11.14 -9.39
C THR A 88 -28.61 -9.74 -9.86
N ALA A 89 -29.47 -9.18 -10.71
CA ALA A 89 -29.55 -7.74 -10.98
C ALA A 89 -29.34 -6.88 -9.72
N ASN A 90 -30.02 -7.24 -8.62
CA ASN A 90 -30.01 -6.48 -7.38
C ASN A 90 -28.65 -6.51 -6.69
N ASP A 91 -27.89 -7.60 -6.82
CA ASP A 91 -26.56 -7.74 -6.24
C ASP A 91 -25.56 -6.82 -6.96
N LEU A 92 -25.72 -6.60 -8.27
CA LEU A 92 -24.88 -5.69 -9.07
C LEU A 92 -25.06 -4.22 -8.67
N VAL A 93 -26.29 -3.82 -8.31
CA VAL A 93 -26.58 -2.46 -7.84
C VAL A 93 -26.41 -2.30 -6.32
N PHE A 94 -26.16 -3.37 -5.57
CA PHE A 94 -26.03 -3.32 -4.10
C PHE A 94 -24.92 -2.36 -3.66
N ARG A 95 -23.74 -2.43 -4.30
CA ARG A 95 -22.61 -1.53 -4.01
C ARG A 95 -22.99 -0.07 -4.24
N GLN A 96 -23.65 0.22 -5.35
CA GLN A 96 -24.09 1.57 -5.69
C GLN A 96 -25.13 2.09 -4.68
N LYS A 97 -26.08 1.25 -4.28
CA LYS A 97 -27.07 1.57 -3.23
C LYS A 97 -26.40 1.83 -1.87
N LYS A 98 -25.41 1.01 -1.48
CA LYS A 98 -24.64 1.20 -0.23
C LYS A 98 -23.90 2.54 -0.26
N ILE A 99 -23.11 2.79 -1.31
CA ILE A 99 -22.40 4.07 -1.49
C ILE A 99 -23.38 5.24 -1.41
N TYR A 100 -24.48 5.19 -2.18
CA TYR A 100 -25.50 6.23 -2.23
C TYR A 100 -26.14 6.51 -0.87
N SER A 101 -26.39 5.46 -0.07
CA SER A 101 -26.99 5.58 1.27
C SER A 101 -26.08 6.34 2.24
N GLU A 102 -24.76 6.24 2.07
CA GLU A 102 -23.76 6.90 2.90
C GLU A 102 -23.40 8.33 2.43
N LEU A 103 -23.89 8.75 1.26
CA LEU A 103 -23.65 10.10 0.75
C LEU A 103 -24.57 11.11 1.46
N ASN A 104 -24.03 12.28 1.77
CA ASN A 104 -24.82 13.44 2.19
C ASN A 104 -25.60 14.05 1.00
N SER A 105 -26.53 14.98 1.27
CA SER A 105 -27.41 15.55 0.25
C SER A 105 -26.67 16.21 -0.93
N GLN A 106 -25.56 16.89 -0.66
CA GLN A 106 -24.74 17.55 -1.68
C GLN A 106 -23.95 16.54 -2.53
N GLN A 107 -23.46 15.47 -1.89
CA GLN A 107 -22.80 14.36 -2.55
C GLN A 107 -23.76 13.58 -3.44
N ARG A 108 -25.00 13.32 -2.98
CA ARG A 108 -26.05 12.67 -3.79
C ARG A 108 -26.37 13.47 -5.04
N GLN A 109 -26.59 14.79 -4.93
CA GLN A 109 -26.81 15.65 -6.09
C GLN A 109 -25.65 15.62 -7.10
N THR A 110 -24.41 15.49 -6.63
CA THR A 110 -23.22 15.38 -7.49
C THR A 110 -23.16 13.99 -8.14
N PHE A 111 -23.45 12.94 -7.39
CA PHE A 111 -23.53 11.56 -7.85
C PHE A 111 -24.60 11.42 -8.95
N ASP A 112 -25.81 11.92 -8.69
CA ASP A 112 -26.95 11.91 -9.62
C ASP A 112 -26.63 12.67 -10.91
N LYS A 113 -26.00 13.85 -10.82
CA LYS A 113 -25.55 14.61 -12.00
C LYS A 113 -24.50 13.89 -12.83
N LYS A 114 -23.68 13.06 -12.21
CA LYS A 114 -22.64 12.26 -12.89
C LYS A 114 -23.26 11.05 -13.56
N PHE A 115 -24.23 10.41 -12.90
CA PHE A 115 -24.99 9.27 -13.43
C PHE A 115 -25.84 9.66 -14.67
N VAL A 116 -26.48 10.83 -14.64
CA VAL A 116 -27.27 11.36 -15.77
C VAL A 116 -26.41 11.70 -17.00
N ARG A 117 -25.10 11.93 -16.83
CA ARG A 117 -24.18 12.23 -17.96
C ARG A 117 -23.67 10.99 -18.69
N ASP A 118 -23.77 9.81 -18.09
CA ASP A 118 -23.33 8.53 -18.67
C ASP A 118 -24.45 7.78 -19.40
N GLU A 119 -25.55 8.46 -19.77
CA GLU A 119 -26.61 7.92 -20.64
C GLU A 119 -26.09 7.65 -22.08
N LYS A 120 -25.34 6.56 -22.21
CA LYS A 120 -25.18 5.75 -23.41
C LYS A 120 -25.33 4.28 -23.01
N GLY A 121 -26.57 3.87 -22.78
CA GLY A 121 -26.95 2.47 -22.58
C GLY A 121 -27.50 2.21 -21.18
N ASN A 122 -28.77 1.80 -21.14
CA ASN A 122 -29.50 1.55 -19.91
C ASN A 122 -29.00 0.22 -19.30
N VAL A 123 -28.29 0.28 -18.18
CA VAL A 123 -27.78 -0.90 -17.45
C VAL A 123 -28.92 -1.86 -17.07
N GLU A 124 -30.13 -1.33 -16.86
CA GLU A 124 -31.34 -2.12 -16.58
C GLU A 124 -31.78 -2.99 -17.77
N ASP A 125 -31.60 -2.52 -19.01
CA ASP A 125 -31.95 -3.30 -20.22
C ASP A 125 -30.93 -4.43 -20.46
N GLU A 126 -29.65 -4.20 -20.13
CA GLU A 126 -28.58 -5.23 -20.20
C GLU A 126 -28.76 -6.33 -19.16
N ILE A 127 -29.27 -5.99 -17.98
CA ILE A 127 -29.55 -6.90 -16.87
C ILE A 127 -30.79 -7.78 -17.14
N SER A 128 -31.76 -7.27 -17.89
CA SER A 128 -33.03 -7.97 -18.16
C SER A 128 -32.92 -9.14 -19.15
N THR A 129 -31.79 -9.30 -19.84
CA THR A 129 -31.63 -10.23 -20.97
C THR A 129 -30.85 -11.52 -20.66
N HIS A 130 -30.28 -11.69 -19.46
CA HIS A 130 -29.48 -12.88 -19.11
C HIS A 130 -30.13 -13.69 -18.00
N SER A 131 -30.66 -14.86 -18.36
CA SER A 131 -31.53 -15.67 -17.51
C SER A 131 -30.88 -16.49 -16.40
N GLU A 132 -29.54 -16.52 -16.26
CA GLU A 132 -28.85 -16.92 -15.01
C GLU A 132 -27.45 -16.27 -14.96
N LEU A 133 -27.27 -15.25 -14.12
CA LEU A 133 -25.96 -14.66 -13.86
C LEU A 133 -25.26 -15.51 -12.78
N SER A 134 -24.14 -16.13 -13.15
CA SER A 134 -23.40 -17.05 -12.26
C SER A 134 -21.90 -16.79 -12.30
N GLY A 135 -21.23 -17.08 -11.20
CA GLY A 135 -19.78 -16.99 -11.05
C GLY A 135 -19.23 -18.26 -10.43
N THR A 136 -17.91 -18.47 -10.53
CA THR A 136 -17.25 -19.66 -9.99
C THR A 136 -15.91 -19.31 -9.38
N ASN A 137 -15.80 -19.36 -8.06
CA ASN A 137 -14.51 -19.28 -7.39
C ASN A 137 -13.73 -20.59 -7.60
N LEU A 138 -12.40 -20.49 -7.72
CA LEU A 138 -11.51 -21.64 -7.69
C LEU A 138 -10.76 -21.70 -6.37
N ILE A 139 -10.87 -22.84 -5.68
CA ILE A 139 -10.23 -23.04 -4.38
C ILE A 139 -9.29 -24.23 -4.48
N ALA A 140 -8.00 -23.99 -4.23
CA ALA A 140 -6.99 -25.03 -4.11
C ALA A 140 -6.39 -25.01 -2.70
N LYS A 141 -5.99 -26.18 -2.19
CA LYS A 141 -5.47 -26.31 -0.83
C LYS A 141 -4.18 -27.10 -0.82
N LEU A 142 -3.16 -26.53 -0.18
CA LEU A 142 -1.99 -27.25 0.28
C LEU A 142 -2.21 -27.61 1.75
N LYS A 143 -2.30 -28.90 2.06
CA LYS A 143 -2.45 -29.38 3.44
C LYS A 143 -1.17 -30.06 3.90
N VAL A 144 -0.77 -29.77 5.14
CA VAL A 144 0.35 -30.46 5.78
C VAL A 144 -0.12 -31.27 7.00
N PRO A 145 0.58 -32.35 7.37
CA PRO A 145 0.32 -33.05 8.63
C PRO A 145 0.55 -32.10 9.82
N SER A 146 -0.39 -32.06 10.78
CA SER A 146 -0.27 -31.27 12.02
C SER A 146 0.09 -29.79 11.79
N PRO A 147 -0.75 -29.04 11.05
CA PRO A 147 -0.44 -27.66 10.65
C PRO A 147 -0.32 -26.74 11.86
N LYS A 148 0.62 -25.79 11.79
CA LYS A 148 0.79 -24.75 12.82
C LYS A 148 -0.22 -23.60 12.68
N GLY A 149 -0.79 -23.46 11.50
CA GLY A 149 -1.88 -22.53 11.18
C GLY A 149 -2.28 -22.66 9.72
N THR A 150 -3.19 -21.79 9.29
CA THR A 150 -3.72 -21.73 7.92
C THR A 150 -3.65 -20.31 7.39
N MET A 151 -3.09 -20.14 6.20
CA MET A 151 -3.11 -18.87 5.48
C MET A 151 -3.96 -18.97 4.21
N LEU A 152 -4.62 -17.88 3.85
CA LEU A 152 -5.39 -17.69 2.64
C LEU A 152 -4.68 -16.67 1.74
N ILE A 153 -4.49 -17.04 0.48
CA ILE A 153 -3.95 -16.16 -0.57
C ILE A 153 -5.04 -15.95 -1.61
N ILE A 154 -5.31 -14.68 -1.93
CA ILE A 154 -6.41 -14.25 -2.79
C ILE A 154 -5.87 -13.43 -3.97
N SER A 155 -6.44 -13.70 -5.13
CA SER A 155 -6.35 -12.86 -6.33
C SER A 155 -7.58 -13.13 -7.19
N HIS A 156 -8.35 -12.11 -7.57
CA HIS A 156 -9.45 -12.35 -8.50
C HIS A 156 -8.94 -12.66 -9.90
N TYR A 157 -9.70 -13.47 -10.63
CA TYR A 157 -9.32 -13.91 -11.99
C TYR A 157 -10.31 -13.46 -13.07
N ASP A 158 -11.37 -12.74 -12.72
CA ASP A 158 -12.15 -11.97 -13.70
C ASP A 158 -11.48 -10.65 -14.06
N SER A 159 -11.75 -10.17 -15.27
CA SER A 159 -11.41 -8.82 -15.70
C SER A 159 -12.68 -7.97 -15.88
N VAL A 160 -12.55 -6.65 -15.93
CA VAL A 160 -13.62 -5.83 -16.50
C VAL A 160 -13.88 -6.16 -17.98
N ARG A 161 -15.08 -5.81 -18.46
CA ARG A 161 -15.46 -5.95 -19.89
C ARG A 161 -14.58 -5.14 -20.84
N THR A 162 -13.97 -4.06 -20.33
CA THR A 162 -13.26 -3.05 -21.13
C THR A 162 -11.75 -3.21 -21.13
N ALA A 163 -11.20 -4.28 -20.54
CA ALA A 163 -9.77 -4.50 -20.40
C ALA A 163 -9.42 -6.00 -20.41
N PRO A 164 -8.29 -6.40 -21.02
CA PRO A 164 -7.78 -7.76 -20.90
C PRO A 164 -7.30 -8.15 -19.50
N GLY A 165 -6.96 -7.19 -18.65
CA GLY A 165 -6.63 -7.44 -17.25
C GLY A 165 -5.23 -7.99 -17.00
N ALA A 166 -4.23 -7.53 -17.77
CA ALA A 166 -2.84 -7.98 -17.58
C ALA A 166 -2.28 -7.54 -16.23
N SER A 167 -2.48 -6.28 -15.87
CA SER A 167 -2.17 -5.80 -14.52
C SER A 167 -3.27 -6.19 -13.55
N ASP A 168 -4.54 -5.96 -13.94
CA ASP A 168 -5.72 -6.09 -13.08
C ASP A 168 -6.62 -7.25 -13.55
N ASN A 169 -6.45 -8.47 -13.06
CA ASN A 169 -5.48 -8.88 -12.03
C ASN A 169 -4.63 -10.08 -12.43
N GLY A 170 -4.41 -10.23 -13.74
CA GLY A 170 -3.66 -11.33 -14.32
C GLY A 170 -2.25 -11.47 -13.75
N MET A 171 -1.57 -10.37 -13.47
CA MET A 171 -0.23 -10.37 -12.85
C MET A 171 -0.24 -11.08 -11.49
N ALA A 172 -1.22 -10.83 -10.63
CA ALA A 172 -1.32 -11.52 -9.34
C ALA A 172 -1.66 -12.99 -9.55
N VAL A 173 -2.65 -13.31 -10.39
CA VAL A 173 -3.05 -14.69 -10.69
C VAL A 173 -1.86 -15.53 -11.18
N ALA A 174 -1.10 -15.00 -12.14
CA ALA A 174 0.08 -15.67 -12.70
C ALA A 174 1.18 -15.87 -11.64
N SER A 175 1.37 -14.88 -10.77
CA SER A 175 2.35 -14.91 -9.69
C SER A 175 1.98 -15.89 -8.59
N VAL A 176 0.70 -15.95 -8.20
CA VAL A 176 0.17 -16.92 -7.23
C VAL A 176 0.32 -18.34 -7.77
N LEU A 177 0.01 -18.59 -9.06
CA LEU A 177 0.27 -19.89 -9.67
C LEU A 177 1.76 -20.25 -9.64
N GLN A 178 2.68 -19.29 -9.80
CA GLN A 178 4.10 -19.58 -9.65
C GLN A 178 4.49 -19.88 -8.20
N LEU A 179 3.92 -19.19 -7.21
CA LEU A 179 4.07 -19.54 -5.80
C LEU A 179 3.55 -20.97 -5.52
N MET A 180 2.41 -21.36 -6.09
CA MET A 180 1.87 -22.73 -5.98
C MET A 180 2.85 -23.78 -6.53
N ARG A 181 3.53 -23.51 -7.66
CA ARG A 181 4.58 -24.37 -8.23
C ARG A 181 5.83 -24.45 -7.35
N ASP A 182 6.17 -23.36 -6.66
CA ASP A 182 7.31 -23.34 -5.75
C ASP A 182 6.99 -24.16 -4.49
N LEU A 183 5.81 -23.97 -3.90
CA LEU A 183 5.37 -24.69 -2.71
C LEU A 183 5.16 -26.19 -2.95
N SER A 184 4.69 -26.61 -4.13
CA SER A 184 4.50 -28.05 -4.42
C SER A 184 5.80 -28.85 -4.43
N LYS A 185 6.95 -28.17 -4.55
CA LYS A 185 8.29 -28.79 -4.53
C LYS A 185 8.95 -28.78 -3.15
N ARG A 186 8.31 -28.16 -2.16
CA ARG A 186 8.87 -28.02 -0.81
C ARG A 186 8.40 -29.14 0.11
N THR A 187 9.28 -29.52 1.03
CA THR A 187 9.00 -30.54 2.06
C THR A 187 9.02 -29.95 3.47
N ASP A 188 9.35 -28.67 3.62
CA ASP A 188 9.51 -27.96 4.90
C ASP A 188 8.33 -27.03 5.23
N ILE A 189 7.20 -27.18 4.52
CA ILE A 189 5.98 -26.41 4.78
C ILE A 189 5.39 -26.81 6.13
N LYS A 190 5.01 -25.81 6.95
CA LYS A 190 4.49 -25.99 8.31
C LYS A 190 3.03 -25.53 8.47
N ASN A 191 2.52 -24.73 7.53
CA ASN A 191 1.15 -24.21 7.55
C ASN A 191 0.35 -24.73 6.37
N ASN A 192 -0.96 -24.83 6.57
CA ASN A 192 -1.88 -25.01 5.45
C ASN A 192 -1.92 -23.71 4.63
N VAL A 193 -2.03 -23.86 3.31
CA VAL A 193 -2.21 -22.73 2.39
C VAL A 193 -3.47 -22.98 1.58
N ILE A 194 -4.40 -22.03 1.64
CA ILE A 194 -5.59 -21.98 0.79
C ILE A 194 -5.34 -20.92 -0.28
N PHE A 195 -5.50 -21.30 -1.53
CA PHE A 195 -5.47 -20.38 -2.67
C PHE A 195 -6.90 -20.18 -3.14
N LEU A 196 -7.34 -18.93 -3.16
CA LEU A 196 -8.64 -18.51 -3.67
C LEU A 196 -8.42 -17.64 -4.90
N PHE A 197 -8.85 -18.14 -6.06
CA PHE A 197 -9.06 -17.31 -7.23
C PHE A 197 -10.54 -16.95 -7.27
N SER A 198 -10.86 -15.76 -6.81
CA SER A 198 -12.22 -15.20 -6.77
C SER A 198 -12.71 -14.81 -8.15
N ASP A 199 -14.00 -14.98 -8.39
CA ASP A 199 -14.69 -14.53 -9.61
C ASP A 199 -15.63 -13.37 -9.28
N ALA A 200 -15.95 -12.55 -10.28
CA ALA A 200 -16.85 -11.41 -10.13
C ALA A 200 -16.43 -10.41 -9.02
N GLU A 201 -15.13 -10.15 -8.87
CA GLU A 201 -14.61 -9.03 -8.05
C GLU A 201 -15.10 -7.71 -8.63
N GLU A 202 -14.96 -7.58 -9.95
CA GLU A 202 -15.23 -6.37 -10.73
C GLU A 202 -16.72 -5.98 -10.74
N LEU A 203 -17.58 -6.94 -10.38
CA LEU A 203 -19.02 -6.79 -10.25
C LEU A 203 -19.46 -6.46 -8.81
N GLY A 204 -18.51 -6.22 -7.89
CA GLY A 204 -18.79 -5.83 -6.50
C GLY A 204 -18.42 -6.88 -5.46
N LEU A 205 -17.31 -7.58 -5.65
CA LEU A 205 -16.74 -8.56 -4.72
C LEU A 205 -17.63 -9.79 -4.52
N LEU A 206 -18.39 -10.19 -5.55
CA LEU A 206 -19.45 -11.19 -5.40
C LEU A 206 -18.89 -12.57 -5.04
N GLY A 207 -17.80 -12.97 -5.70
CA GLY A 207 -17.14 -14.24 -5.43
C GLY A 207 -16.63 -14.34 -4.01
N VAL A 208 -15.88 -13.34 -3.52
CA VAL A 208 -15.35 -13.39 -2.16
C VAL A 208 -16.44 -13.31 -1.10
N ARG A 209 -17.50 -12.52 -1.32
CA ARG A 209 -18.66 -12.47 -0.40
C ARG A 209 -19.31 -13.84 -0.29
N HIS A 210 -19.44 -14.54 -1.42
CA HIS A 210 -19.95 -15.90 -1.42
C HIS A 210 -18.98 -16.89 -0.75
N PHE A 211 -17.67 -16.77 -0.98
CA PHE A 211 -16.66 -17.59 -0.31
C PHE A 211 -16.77 -17.47 1.21
N VAL A 212 -16.77 -16.23 1.71
CA VAL A 212 -16.83 -15.89 3.12
C VAL A 212 -18.13 -16.40 3.77
N LYS A 213 -19.28 -16.25 3.10
CA LYS A 213 -20.56 -16.74 3.61
C LYS A 213 -20.56 -18.26 3.85
N ASN A 214 -19.78 -19.01 3.06
CA ASN A 214 -19.70 -20.47 3.12
C ASN A 214 -18.32 -20.95 3.60
N ILE A 215 -17.61 -20.11 4.36
CA ILE A 215 -16.22 -20.37 4.75
C ILE A 215 -16.10 -21.67 5.56
N ASP A 216 -17.06 -21.97 6.42
CA ASP A 216 -17.06 -23.17 7.26
C ASP A 216 -17.25 -24.47 6.47
N GLU A 217 -17.95 -24.40 5.33
CA GLU A 217 -18.10 -25.55 4.43
C GLU A 217 -16.81 -25.81 3.63
N ILE A 218 -16.05 -24.74 3.37
CA ILE A 218 -14.81 -24.80 2.61
C ILE A 218 -13.65 -25.20 3.52
N THR A 219 -13.49 -24.56 4.67
CA THR A 219 -12.36 -24.79 5.55
C THR A 219 -12.81 -25.43 6.85
N SER A 220 -12.25 -26.61 7.14
CA SER A 220 -12.43 -27.31 8.41
C SER A 220 -11.54 -26.73 9.53
N GLN A 221 -10.80 -25.65 9.26
CA GLN A 221 -9.86 -25.00 10.18
C GLN A 221 -9.99 -23.48 10.09
N SER A 222 -9.70 -22.80 11.19
CA SER A 222 -9.65 -21.33 11.20
C SER A 222 -8.55 -20.82 10.27
N ILE A 223 -8.86 -19.77 9.49
CA ILE A 223 -7.87 -19.03 8.71
C ILE A 223 -7.21 -18.01 9.63
N ASP A 224 -5.89 -18.11 9.80
CA ASP A 224 -5.11 -17.24 10.70
C ASP A 224 -4.60 -15.99 9.98
N LEU A 225 -4.32 -16.08 8.67
CA LEU A 225 -3.79 -14.99 7.85
C LEU A 225 -4.47 -14.91 6.50
N VAL A 226 -4.73 -13.70 6.03
CA VAL A 226 -5.28 -13.43 4.70
C VAL A 226 -4.35 -12.47 3.95
N PHE A 227 -3.94 -12.86 2.75
CA PHE A 227 -3.15 -12.02 1.84
C PHE A 227 -3.91 -11.83 0.54
N ASN A 228 -4.15 -10.58 0.16
CA ASN A 228 -4.76 -10.22 -1.11
C ASN A 228 -3.77 -9.46 -1.99
N PHE A 229 -3.87 -9.71 -3.29
CA PHE A 229 -3.04 -9.07 -4.30
C PHE A 229 -3.92 -8.53 -5.41
N ASP A 230 -3.74 -7.26 -5.72
CA ASP A 230 -4.59 -6.45 -6.58
C ASP A 230 -3.73 -5.49 -7.43
N ALA A 231 -4.33 -4.77 -8.37
CA ALA A 231 -3.62 -3.74 -9.11
C ALA A 231 -4.55 -2.62 -9.59
N ARG A 232 -4.12 -1.38 -9.37
CA ARG A 232 -4.76 -0.18 -9.93
C ARG A 232 -3.90 0.50 -11.00
N GLY A 233 -2.86 -0.18 -11.46
CA GLY A 233 -1.95 0.34 -12.47
C GLY A 233 -0.86 -0.67 -12.83
N ASN A 234 -0.37 -0.59 -14.06
CA ASN A 234 0.56 -1.55 -14.66
C ASN A 234 2.05 -1.22 -14.42
N ASN A 235 2.33 -0.33 -13.48
CA ASN A 235 3.66 0.21 -13.24
C ASN A 235 3.92 0.43 -11.74
N GLY A 236 5.20 0.62 -11.38
CA GLY A 236 5.65 0.85 -10.01
C GLY A 236 6.00 -0.43 -9.24
N VAL A 237 5.66 -0.45 -7.97
CA VAL A 237 5.97 -1.55 -7.03
C VAL A 237 4.71 -1.95 -6.26
N PRO A 238 4.60 -3.20 -5.80
CA PRO A 238 3.51 -3.61 -4.91
C PRO A 238 3.60 -2.85 -3.58
N LEU A 239 2.64 -1.96 -3.35
CA LEU A 239 2.49 -1.20 -2.12
C LEU A 239 1.63 -1.99 -1.15
N LEU A 240 2.06 -2.14 0.11
CA LEU A 240 1.13 -2.48 1.19
C LEU A 240 0.26 -1.26 1.47
N PHE A 241 -0.96 -1.26 0.92
CA PHE A 241 -1.86 -0.12 1.01
C PHE A 241 -2.95 -0.30 2.07
N GLU A 242 -3.25 -1.55 2.43
CA GLU A 242 -4.27 -1.90 3.41
C GLU A 242 -3.82 -3.13 4.23
N THR A 243 -4.12 -3.13 5.53
CA THR A 243 -3.77 -4.20 6.48
C THR A 243 -4.73 -4.17 7.67
N SER A 244 -4.85 -5.28 8.39
CA SER A 244 -5.67 -5.34 9.60
C SER A 244 -5.17 -4.38 10.70
N GLU A 245 -6.02 -4.09 11.67
CA GLU A 245 -5.58 -3.46 12.92
C GLU A 245 -4.57 -4.36 13.66
N LYS A 246 -3.85 -3.76 14.62
CA LYS A 246 -2.84 -4.43 15.46
C LYS A 246 -1.70 -5.06 14.66
N ASN A 247 -1.37 -4.44 13.54
CA ASN A 247 -0.47 -4.96 12.51
C ASN A 247 1.04 -4.95 12.85
N PHE A 248 1.47 -4.45 14.02
CA PHE A 248 2.90 -4.33 14.32
C PHE A 248 3.66 -5.64 14.20
N ALA A 249 3.14 -6.71 14.78
CA ALA A 249 3.78 -8.02 14.70
C ALA A 249 3.81 -8.58 13.27
N LEU A 250 2.72 -8.41 12.51
CA LEU A 250 2.59 -8.92 11.14
C LEU A 250 3.51 -8.18 10.17
N VAL A 251 3.50 -6.84 10.18
CA VAL A 251 4.35 -6.01 9.31
C VAL A 251 5.82 -6.18 9.66
N SER A 252 6.16 -6.29 10.95
CA SER A 252 7.53 -6.59 11.39
C SER A 252 8.01 -7.94 10.88
N GLU A 253 7.14 -8.95 10.89
CA GLU A 253 7.50 -10.29 10.42
C GLU A 253 7.66 -10.33 8.89
N TRP A 254 6.77 -9.69 8.14
CA TRP A 254 6.91 -9.56 6.68
C TRP A 254 8.22 -8.85 6.29
N ASN A 255 8.57 -7.77 6.97
CA ASN A 255 9.77 -6.98 6.66
C ASN A 255 11.09 -7.77 6.82
N ARG A 256 11.08 -8.90 7.54
CA ARG A 256 12.29 -9.75 7.71
C ARG A 256 12.70 -10.52 6.46
N SER A 257 11.75 -10.83 5.57
CA SER A 257 11.99 -11.60 4.35
C SER A 257 11.68 -10.83 3.07
N ALA A 258 10.98 -9.70 3.18
CA ALA A 258 10.59 -8.90 2.04
C ALA A 258 11.80 -8.31 1.30
N TYR A 259 11.85 -8.53 -0.02
CA TYR A 259 12.75 -7.79 -0.88
C TYR A 259 12.22 -6.35 -1.05
N LYS A 260 13.01 -5.35 -0.61
CA LYS A 260 12.78 -3.88 -0.60
C LYS A 260 11.32 -3.40 -0.32
N PRO A 261 10.65 -3.84 0.75
CA PRO A 261 9.23 -3.56 1.00
C PRO A 261 8.89 -2.06 0.94
N VAL A 262 7.71 -1.75 0.41
CA VAL A 262 7.19 -0.37 0.33
C VAL A 262 5.81 -0.32 0.95
N ALA A 263 5.70 0.43 2.04
CA ALA A 263 4.50 0.51 2.85
C ALA A 263 4.51 1.82 3.65
N PHE A 264 3.35 2.47 3.78
CA PHE A 264 3.20 3.65 4.63
C PHE A 264 2.05 3.42 5.62
N SER A 265 2.26 3.67 6.92
CA SER A 265 1.26 3.37 7.95
C SER A 265 -0.02 4.21 7.85
N PHE A 266 -0.01 5.32 7.10
CA PHE A 266 -1.20 6.13 6.85
C PHE A 266 -2.05 5.64 5.67
N SER A 267 -1.53 4.75 4.81
CA SER A 267 -2.22 4.29 3.60
C SER A 267 -3.60 3.67 3.88
N PRO A 268 -3.81 2.85 4.92
CA PRO A 268 -5.14 2.29 5.21
C PRO A 268 -6.20 3.37 5.45
N ILE A 269 -5.84 4.47 6.13
CA ILE A 269 -6.75 5.59 6.41
C ILE A 269 -7.14 6.31 5.11
N VAL A 270 -6.15 6.55 4.24
CA VAL A 270 -6.39 7.17 2.93
C VAL A 270 -7.28 6.27 2.08
N TYR A 271 -7.01 4.97 2.05
CA TYR A 271 -7.78 4.01 1.25
C TYR A 271 -9.24 3.93 1.71
N GLN A 272 -9.49 3.81 3.02
CA GLN A 272 -10.85 3.84 3.59
C GLN A 272 -11.61 5.12 3.22
N THR A 273 -10.91 6.26 3.16
CA THR A 273 -11.53 7.54 2.77
C THR A 273 -11.94 7.58 1.30
N LEU A 274 -11.25 6.84 0.42
CA LEU A 274 -11.56 6.76 -1.00
C LEU A 274 -12.83 5.93 -1.30
N LYS A 275 -13.40 5.24 -0.30
CA LYS A 275 -14.57 4.34 -0.46
C LYS A 275 -14.40 3.29 -1.56
N ASN A 276 -13.16 2.85 -1.75
CA ASN A 276 -12.84 1.71 -2.61
C ASN A 276 -12.79 0.46 -1.72
N ASP A 277 -13.06 -0.68 -2.34
CA ASP A 277 -12.99 -1.98 -1.69
C ASP A 277 -12.28 -2.94 -2.64
N THR A 278 -11.57 -3.92 -2.09
CA THR A 278 -11.13 -5.12 -2.81
C THR A 278 -11.66 -6.36 -2.08
N ASP A 279 -11.32 -7.54 -2.60
CA ASP A 279 -11.64 -8.79 -1.92
C ASP A 279 -11.20 -8.83 -0.44
N PHE A 280 -10.09 -8.15 -0.10
CA PHE A 280 -9.59 -8.10 1.27
C PHE A 280 -10.51 -7.32 2.22
N SER A 281 -11.21 -6.31 1.72
CA SER A 281 -12.08 -5.45 2.55
C SER A 281 -13.19 -6.28 3.22
N VAL A 282 -13.68 -7.33 2.55
CA VAL A 282 -14.68 -8.27 3.13
C VAL A 282 -14.11 -9.04 4.33
N PHE A 283 -12.82 -9.40 4.29
CA PHE A 283 -12.15 -10.06 5.41
C PHE A 283 -11.84 -9.09 6.55
N LEU A 284 -11.48 -7.84 6.24
CA LEU A 284 -11.27 -6.82 7.26
C LEU A 284 -12.55 -6.52 8.05
N ASP A 285 -13.69 -6.41 7.37
CA ASP A 285 -15.01 -6.20 8.01
C ASP A 285 -15.36 -7.32 9.02
N MET A 286 -14.78 -8.51 8.84
CA MET A 286 -14.95 -9.65 9.74
C MET A 286 -13.85 -9.80 10.80
N GLY A 287 -12.87 -8.89 10.82
CA GLY A 287 -11.78 -8.90 11.79
C GLY A 287 -10.67 -9.91 11.50
N PHE A 288 -10.52 -10.36 10.24
CA PHE A 288 -9.36 -11.19 9.87
C PHE A 288 -8.06 -10.39 9.91
N THR A 289 -6.97 -11.09 10.22
CA THR A 289 -5.61 -10.54 10.20
C THR A 289 -4.99 -10.72 8.83
N GLY A 290 -4.40 -9.66 8.26
CA GLY A 290 -3.88 -9.76 6.90
C GLY A 290 -3.28 -8.51 6.27
N MET A 291 -2.94 -8.63 5.00
CA MET A 291 -2.33 -7.57 4.18
C MET A 291 -2.88 -7.59 2.75
N ASN A 292 -2.95 -6.41 2.15
CA ASN A 292 -3.41 -6.19 0.80
C ASN A 292 -2.41 -5.35 0.01
N PHE A 293 -2.04 -5.81 -1.18
CA PHE A 293 -0.99 -5.22 -1.99
C PHE A 293 -1.51 -4.79 -3.35
N ALA A 294 -1.10 -3.60 -3.80
CA ALA A 294 -1.42 -3.13 -5.15
C ALA A 294 -0.32 -2.25 -5.75
N THR A 295 -0.20 -2.31 -7.07
CA THR A 295 0.48 -1.29 -7.86
C THR A 295 -0.51 -0.16 -8.17
N ILE A 296 -0.03 1.08 -8.17
CA ILE A 296 -0.89 2.26 -8.39
C ILE A 296 -0.34 3.25 -9.41
N LEU A 297 0.84 3.00 -9.98
CA LEU A 297 1.37 3.80 -11.09
C LEU A 297 0.91 3.20 -12.42
N GLY A 298 0.75 4.03 -13.45
CA GLY A 298 0.17 3.58 -14.72
C GLY A 298 -1.37 3.50 -14.67
N TYR A 299 -2.01 4.34 -13.85
CA TYR A 299 -3.46 4.37 -13.66
C TYR A 299 -4.21 4.69 -14.97
N GLU A 300 -3.57 5.35 -15.92
CA GLU A 300 -4.12 5.58 -17.26
C GLU A 300 -4.48 4.29 -17.98
N HIS A 301 -3.88 3.14 -17.63
CA HIS A 301 -4.21 1.84 -18.20
C HIS A 301 -5.36 1.11 -17.47
N TYR A 302 -5.66 1.51 -16.22
CA TYR A 302 -6.64 0.85 -15.36
C TYR A 302 -8.04 0.83 -15.99
N HIS A 303 -8.65 -0.36 -16.04
CA HIS A 303 -9.95 -0.62 -16.69
C HIS A 303 -10.02 -0.21 -18.18
N ARG A 304 -8.88 -0.17 -18.88
CA ARG A 304 -8.82 0.14 -20.32
C ARG A 304 -8.24 -1.01 -21.13
N MET A 305 -8.57 -1.04 -22.42
CA MET A 305 -8.03 -2.01 -23.38
C MET A 305 -6.51 -1.99 -23.50
N SER A 306 -5.86 -0.93 -23.01
CA SER A 306 -4.41 -0.84 -22.93
C SER A 306 -3.79 -1.60 -21.75
N ASP A 307 -4.58 -2.17 -20.82
CA ASP A 307 -4.08 -3.08 -19.79
C ASP A 307 -3.77 -4.45 -20.39
N THR A 308 -2.68 -4.51 -21.14
CA THR A 308 -2.20 -5.68 -21.88
C THR A 308 -0.81 -6.08 -21.39
N VAL A 309 -0.40 -7.31 -21.74
CA VAL A 309 0.91 -7.86 -21.36
C VAL A 309 2.05 -7.00 -21.91
N GLU A 310 1.87 -6.41 -23.10
CA GLU A 310 2.86 -5.58 -23.78
C GLU A 310 3.08 -4.24 -23.08
N ASN A 311 2.03 -3.68 -22.47
CA ASN A 311 2.11 -2.42 -21.75
C ASN A 311 2.51 -2.59 -20.28
N LEU A 312 2.45 -3.80 -19.74
CA LEU A 312 2.88 -4.10 -18.37
C LEU A 312 4.40 -3.93 -18.22
N ASN A 313 4.82 -3.14 -17.24
CA ASN A 313 6.24 -2.95 -16.97
C ASN A 313 6.86 -4.26 -16.41
N LEU A 314 7.84 -4.83 -17.11
CA LEU A 314 8.47 -6.10 -16.70
C LEU A 314 9.20 -6.03 -15.34
N GLY A 315 9.75 -4.86 -14.98
CA GLY A 315 10.34 -4.64 -13.65
C GLY A 315 9.29 -4.65 -12.55
N THR A 316 8.09 -4.12 -12.84
CA THR A 316 6.92 -4.19 -11.96
C THR A 316 6.50 -5.65 -11.78
N LEU A 317 6.27 -6.38 -12.87
CA LEU A 317 5.90 -7.80 -12.82
C LEU A 317 6.92 -8.65 -12.07
N TRP A 318 8.22 -8.44 -12.32
CA TRP A 318 9.28 -9.17 -11.64
C TRP A 318 9.26 -8.90 -10.14
N ARG A 319 9.02 -7.64 -9.74
CA ARG A 319 8.96 -7.28 -8.34
C ARG A 319 7.68 -7.77 -7.66
N TYR A 320 6.57 -7.74 -8.38
CA TYR A 320 5.27 -8.18 -7.91
C TYR A 320 5.26 -9.69 -7.64
N GLN A 321 5.70 -10.50 -8.63
CA GLN A 321 5.78 -11.96 -8.47
C GLN A 321 6.74 -12.37 -7.35
N ARG A 322 7.87 -11.66 -7.21
CA ARG A 322 8.80 -11.88 -6.11
C ARG A 322 8.16 -11.58 -4.75
N THR A 323 7.39 -10.50 -4.64
CA THR A 323 6.72 -10.12 -3.39
C THR A 323 5.73 -11.20 -2.95
N ILE A 324 4.90 -11.71 -3.87
CA ILE A 324 3.99 -12.83 -3.61
C ILE A 324 4.75 -14.08 -3.17
N ARG A 325 5.82 -14.44 -3.89
CA ARG A 325 6.58 -15.66 -3.63
C ARG A 325 7.34 -15.60 -2.30
N ASP A 326 8.05 -14.51 -2.05
CA ASP A 326 8.81 -14.30 -0.80
C ASP A 326 7.85 -14.30 0.40
N LEU A 327 6.72 -13.57 0.33
CA LEU A 327 5.70 -13.57 1.39
C LEU A 327 5.08 -14.96 1.60
N GLY A 328 4.62 -15.59 0.52
CA GLY A 328 3.92 -16.87 0.57
C GLY A 328 4.81 -18.00 1.09
N ILE A 329 6.05 -18.09 0.61
CA ILE A 329 7.02 -19.09 1.09
C ILE A 329 7.35 -18.84 2.56
N HIS A 330 7.64 -17.58 2.93
CA HIS A 330 7.98 -17.21 4.31
C HIS A 330 6.91 -17.67 5.29
N PHE A 331 5.65 -17.34 5.03
CA PHE A 331 4.53 -17.71 5.91
C PHE A 331 4.15 -19.19 5.80
N ALA A 332 4.38 -19.85 4.67
CA ALA A 332 4.14 -21.30 4.55
C ALA A 332 5.07 -22.14 5.45
N ILE A 333 6.35 -21.74 5.61
CA ILE A 333 7.34 -22.51 6.39
C ILE A 333 7.50 -22.03 7.85
N LYS A 334 6.83 -20.94 8.23
CA LYS A 334 6.95 -20.34 9.57
C LYS A 334 6.26 -21.18 10.65
N GLU A 335 6.83 -21.23 11.85
CA GLU A 335 6.23 -21.99 12.97
C GLU A 335 5.04 -21.32 13.64
N VAL A 336 4.98 -19.98 13.59
CA VAL A 336 3.93 -19.19 14.24
C VAL A 336 3.33 -18.27 13.19
N THR A 337 2.08 -18.52 12.83
CA THR A 337 1.25 -17.72 11.92
C THR A 337 0.10 -17.02 12.63
N ARG A 338 -0.10 -17.32 13.92
CA ARG A 338 -1.03 -16.60 14.80
C ARG A 338 -0.32 -15.43 15.44
N PHE A 339 -0.72 -14.23 15.04
CA PHE A 339 -0.24 -13.00 15.65
C PHE A 339 -1.05 -12.66 16.91
N PRO A 340 -0.42 -12.16 17.98
CA PRO A 340 -1.11 -11.89 19.23
C PRO A 340 -2.23 -10.86 19.04
N ARG A 341 -3.43 -11.14 19.58
CA ARG A 341 -4.52 -10.15 19.67
C ARG A 341 -4.19 -8.95 20.55
N GLU A 342 -3.14 -9.05 21.36
CA GLU A 342 -2.57 -7.99 22.19
C GLU A 342 -1.51 -7.14 21.46
N SER A 343 -1.23 -7.44 20.19
CA SER A 343 -0.39 -6.59 19.34
C SER A 343 -0.99 -5.18 19.24
N VAL A 344 -0.15 -4.22 18.88
CA VAL A 344 -0.51 -2.82 18.68
C VAL A 344 -0.40 -2.47 17.20
N ASP A 345 -0.95 -1.34 16.79
CA ASP A 345 -0.68 -0.81 15.46
C ASP A 345 0.79 -0.37 15.33
N ALA A 346 1.28 -0.41 14.10
CA ALA A 346 2.60 0.12 13.78
C ALA A 346 2.54 1.47 13.08
N VAL A 347 3.59 2.26 13.32
CA VAL A 347 4.00 3.35 12.46
C VAL A 347 5.16 2.85 11.62
N TYR A 348 5.03 2.95 10.30
CA TYR A 348 6.05 2.48 9.39
C TYR A 348 6.12 3.28 8.08
N PHE A 349 7.33 3.35 7.54
CA PHE A 349 7.63 3.99 6.27
C PHE A 349 8.92 3.38 5.68
N PRO A 350 9.09 3.42 4.34
CA PRO A 350 10.25 2.83 3.69
C PRO A 350 11.47 3.74 3.78
N VAL A 351 12.64 3.13 3.96
CA VAL A 351 13.94 3.81 3.91
C VAL A 351 14.85 3.07 2.92
N PRO A 352 15.50 3.78 1.99
CA PRO A 352 16.38 3.15 1.00
C PRO A 352 17.44 2.27 1.65
N TYR A 353 17.69 1.09 1.07
CA TYR A 353 18.67 0.09 1.50
C TYR A 353 18.44 -0.56 2.88
N ILE A 354 17.47 -0.08 3.66
CA ILE A 354 17.15 -0.60 5.01
C ILE A 354 15.87 -1.46 4.98
N GLY A 355 14.88 -1.09 4.17
CA GLY A 355 13.54 -1.68 4.21
C GLY A 355 12.57 -0.76 4.96
N LEU A 356 11.64 -1.30 5.74
CA LEU A 356 10.75 -0.48 6.56
C LEU A 356 11.39 -0.16 7.90
N ILE A 357 11.28 1.10 8.32
CA ILE A 357 11.34 1.45 9.74
C ILE A 357 9.96 1.13 10.32
N ILE A 358 9.91 0.33 11.38
CA ILE A 358 8.66 -0.11 12.01
C ILE A 358 8.78 0.11 13.50
N VAL A 359 7.88 0.91 14.05
CA VAL A 359 7.80 1.15 15.49
C VAL A 359 6.35 0.97 15.97
N PRO A 360 6.14 0.53 17.20
CA PRO A 360 4.79 0.45 17.76
C PRO A 360 4.20 1.85 17.93
N VAL A 361 2.86 1.95 17.82
CA VAL A 361 2.13 3.23 17.80
C VAL A 361 2.43 4.16 18.99
N PHE A 362 2.77 3.62 20.16
CA PHE A 362 3.11 4.44 21.34
C PHE A 362 4.38 5.30 21.16
N VAL A 363 5.26 4.94 20.22
CA VAL A 363 6.43 5.75 19.86
C VAL A 363 5.99 7.05 19.21
N ALA A 364 4.90 7.05 18.42
CA ALA A 364 4.34 8.29 17.87
C ALA A 364 3.85 9.24 18.96
N PHE A 365 3.12 8.73 19.97
CA PHE A 365 2.66 9.56 21.10
C PHE A 365 3.84 10.14 21.89
N SER A 366 4.83 9.30 22.19
CA SER A 366 6.06 9.72 22.90
C SER A 366 6.84 10.78 22.11
N ALA A 367 6.99 10.59 20.79
CA ALA A 367 7.67 11.53 19.92
C ALA A 367 6.92 12.87 19.82
N GLY A 368 5.59 12.85 19.69
CA GLY A 368 4.76 14.05 19.65
C GLY A 368 4.83 14.84 20.95
N PHE A 369 4.77 14.14 22.09
CA PHE A 369 4.93 14.76 23.41
C PHE A 369 6.33 15.35 23.61
N LEU A 370 7.38 14.63 23.21
CA LEU A 370 8.75 15.14 23.26
C LEU A 370 8.93 16.39 22.40
N ALA A 371 8.38 16.40 21.17
CA ALA A 371 8.42 17.55 20.28
C ALA A 371 7.75 18.77 20.91
N PHE A 372 6.60 18.56 21.57
CA PHE A 372 5.90 19.60 22.31
C PHE A 372 6.73 20.15 23.48
N VAL A 373 7.25 19.28 24.35
CA VAL A 373 8.06 19.69 25.52
C VAL A 373 9.32 20.44 25.09
N LEU A 374 10.05 19.94 24.09
CA LEU A 374 11.24 20.61 23.55
C LEU A 374 10.88 21.98 22.95
N SER A 375 9.78 22.07 22.21
CA SER A 375 9.31 23.32 21.61
C SER A 375 8.97 24.37 22.67
N ILE A 376 8.23 23.99 23.71
CA ILE A 376 7.89 24.89 24.83
C ILE A 376 9.14 25.29 25.61
N SER A 377 10.04 24.35 25.89
CA SER A 377 11.29 24.63 26.63
C SER A 377 12.16 25.66 25.90
N LEU A 378 12.36 25.47 24.59
CA LEU A 378 13.11 26.42 23.75
C LEU A 378 12.39 27.77 23.61
N ALA A 379 11.05 27.77 23.57
CA ALA A 379 10.24 28.99 23.51
C ALA A 379 10.33 29.83 24.80
N VAL A 380 10.11 29.20 25.96
CA VAL A 380 10.21 29.85 27.28
C VAL A 380 11.60 30.43 27.48
N LYS A 381 12.64 29.64 27.16
CA LYS A 381 14.02 30.11 27.29
C LYS A 381 14.31 31.32 26.39
N ASN A 382 13.77 31.34 25.17
CA ASN A 382 13.89 32.49 24.28
C ASN A 382 13.14 33.73 24.80
N ILE A 383 12.03 33.57 25.51
CA ILE A 383 11.29 34.69 26.12
C ILE A 383 12.02 35.24 27.36
N TRP A 384 12.60 34.36 28.18
CA TRP A 384 13.17 34.73 29.49
C TRP A 384 14.63 35.20 29.41
N PHE A 385 15.42 34.63 28.50
CA PHE A 385 16.87 34.90 28.44
C PHE A 385 17.30 35.67 27.19
N SER A 386 16.45 35.79 26.16
CA SER A 386 16.77 36.59 24.99
C SER A 386 16.42 38.06 25.22
N HIS A 387 17.43 38.92 25.33
CA HIS A 387 17.27 40.38 25.35
C HIS A 387 17.06 40.98 23.94
N SER A 388 16.88 40.13 22.92
CA SER A 388 16.73 40.56 21.53
C SER A 388 15.28 40.99 21.24
N SER A 389 15.06 42.30 21.09
CA SER A 389 13.77 42.88 20.71
C SER A 389 13.37 42.64 19.25
N LYS A 390 14.18 41.90 18.47
CA LYS A 390 13.97 41.70 17.03
C LYS A 390 12.71 40.87 16.78
N ILE A 391 11.84 41.40 15.91
CA ILE A 391 10.60 40.76 15.42
C ILE A 391 10.83 39.31 14.98
N VAL A 392 11.97 39.04 14.32
CA VAL A 392 12.37 37.71 13.85
C VAL A 392 12.45 36.68 14.99
N SER A 393 12.96 37.07 16.17
CA SER A 393 13.05 36.17 17.33
C SER A 393 11.67 35.78 17.87
N LYS A 394 10.73 36.73 17.89
CA LYS A 394 9.34 36.50 18.32
C LYS A 394 8.60 35.56 17.36
N ILE A 395 8.75 35.77 16.05
CA ILE A 395 8.15 34.91 15.02
C ILE A 395 8.69 33.47 15.16
N GLN A 396 10.00 33.30 15.32
CA GLN A 396 10.60 31.97 15.52
C GLN A 396 10.07 31.25 16.76
N THR A 397 9.85 31.97 17.87
CA THR A 397 9.22 31.40 19.06
C THR A 397 7.80 30.90 18.78
N ILE A 398 6.98 31.71 18.11
CA ILE A 398 5.59 31.34 17.78
C ILE A 398 5.57 30.10 16.88
N LEU A 399 6.42 30.05 15.85
CA LEU A 399 6.50 28.92 14.93
C LEU A 399 6.90 27.62 15.63
N ARG A 400 7.78 27.67 16.65
CA ARG A 400 8.14 26.50 17.45
C ARG A 400 6.98 25.99 18.28
N ILE A 401 6.32 26.89 19.00
CA ILE A 401 5.15 26.53 19.82
C ILE A 401 4.10 25.87 18.92
N PHE A 402 3.83 26.46 17.76
CA PHE A 402 2.91 25.90 16.78
C PHE A 402 3.37 24.53 16.27
N ALA A 403 4.65 24.36 15.91
CA ALA A 403 5.19 23.09 15.45
C ALA A 403 5.10 21.98 16.52
N GLY A 404 5.38 22.31 17.79
CA GLY A 404 5.24 21.38 18.91
C GLY A 404 3.79 21.01 19.18
N LEU A 405 2.87 21.99 19.18
CA LEU A 405 1.44 21.75 19.34
C LEU A 405 0.86 20.90 18.20
N LEU A 406 1.25 21.21 16.96
CA LEU A 406 0.84 20.44 15.78
C LEU A 406 1.36 19.01 15.85
N SER A 407 2.62 18.81 16.26
CA SER A 407 3.19 17.46 16.43
C SER A 407 2.42 16.65 17.48
N LEU A 408 2.10 17.25 18.63
CA LEU A 408 1.29 16.59 19.66
C LEU A 408 -0.13 16.29 19.16
N ALA A 409 -0.80 17.26 18.53
CA ALA A 409 -2.16 17.09 18.02
C ALA A 409 -2.23 15.96 16.99
N VAL A 410 -1.32 15.93 16.01
CA VAL A 410 -1.30 14.89 14.97
C VAL A 410 -0.92 13.53 15.57
N ALA A 411 0.01 13.48 16.52
CA ALA A 411 0.32 12.24 17.23
C ALA A 411 -0.89 11.68 17.98
N LEU A 412 -1.75 12.52 18.55
CA LEU A 412 -2.96 12.09 19.26
C LEU A 412 -4.12 11.72 18.33
N ILE A 413 -4.31 12.43 17.22
CA ILE A 413 -5.46 12.24 16.32
C ILE A 413 -5.20 11.18 15.26
N VAL A 414 -4.00 11.19 14.64
CA VAL A 414 -3.62 10.28 13.55
C VAL A 414 -2.19 9.78 13.76
N PRO A 415 -1.94 8.95 14.81
CA PRO A 415 -0.58 8.52 15.17
C PRO A 415 0.16 7.82 14.02
N THR A 416 -0.56 7.08 13.18
CA THR A 416 -0.02 6.37 12.00
C THR A 416 0.50 7.30 10.90
N ALA A 417 0.07 8.57 10.87
CA ALA A 417 0.57 9.59 9.93
C ALA A 417 1.48 10.62 10.62
N SER A 418 1.57 10.60 11.94
CA SER A 418 2.23 11.64 12.73
C SER A 418 3.71 11.82 12.44
N TYR A 419 4.40 10.78 11.96
CA TYR A 419 5.81 10.83 11.59
C TYR A 419 6.09 11.79 10.43
N LEU A 420 5.09 12.07 9.57
CA LEU A 420 5.20 13.06 8.49
C LEU A 420 5.53 14.46 9.04
N ILE A 421 5.05 14.79 10.24
CA ILE A 421 5.24 16.11 10.86
C ILE A 421 6.24 16.02 12.02
N THR A 422 6.03 15.08 12.92
CA THR A 422 6.74 14.98 14.20
C THR A 422 8.22 14.71 14.02
N LEU A 423 8.60 13.84 13.07
CA LEU A 423 10.00 13.49 12.87
C LEU A 423 10.82 14.64 12.27
N PRO A 424 10.37 15.32 11.20
CA PRO A 424 11.01 16.55 10.74
C PRO A 424 11.10 17.60 11.86
N VAL A 425 10.01 17.85 12.59
CA VAL A 425 9.99 18.84 13.69
C VAL A 425 11.00 18.48 14.78
N LEU A 426 11.09 17.24 15.22
CA LEU A 426 12.07 16.81 16.22
C LEU A 426 13.50 17.04 15.76
N LEU A 427 13.85 16.65 14.53
CA LEU A 427 15.18 16.85 13.97
C LEU A 427 15.53 18.34 13.89
N PHE A 428 14.57 19.19 13.51
CA PHE A 428 14.71 20.64 13.56
C PHE A 428 14.96 21.16 14.98
N LEU A 429 14.19 20.71 15.97
CA LEU A 429 14.32 21.14 17.37
C LEU A 429 15.67 20.70 17.97
N PHE A 430 16.13 19.48 17.68
CA PHE A 430 17.44 19.00 18.12
C PHE A 430 18.58 19.77 17.46
N MET A 431 18.48 20.06 16.17
CA MET A 431 19.45 20.92 15.48
C MET A 431 19.51 22.31 16.14
N ASP A 432 18.35 22.93 16.39
CA ASP A 432 18.27 24.24 17.03
C ASP A 432 18.81 24.22 18.47
N LEU A 433 18.55 23.15 19.22
CA LEU A 433 19.11 22.92 20.56
C LEU A 433 20.65 22.85 20.51
N MET A 434 21.23 22.09 19.57
CA MET A 434 22.69 21.97 19.44
C MET A 434 23.37 23.28 19.08
N LEU A 435 22.74 24.12 18.24
CA LEU A 435 23.24 25.44 17.90
C LEU A 435 23.14 26.41 19.08
N ARG A 436 21.98 26.44 19.76
CA ARG A 436 21.69 27.48 20.76
C ARG A 436 22.32 27.20 22.12
N GLU A 437 22.27 25.95 22.56
CA GLU A 437 22.62 25.59 23.94
C GLU A 437 24.02 25.04 24.08
N PHE A 438 24.48 24.29 23.07
CA PHE A 438 25.75 23.59 23.13
C PHE A 438 26.82 24.23 22.24
N ASN A 439 26.45 25.19 21.39
CA ASN A 439 27.34 25.82 20.41
C ASN A 439 28.11 24.79 19.55
N ARG A 440 27.47 23.65 19.24
CA ARG A 440 28.08 22.53 18.49
C ARG A 440 27.70 22.62 17.02
N PHE A 441 28.33 23.56 16.30
CA PHE A 441 28.03 23.80 14.88
C PHE A 441 28.11 22.53 14.01
N SER A 442 29.19 21.75 14.14
CA SER A 442 29.37 20.54 13.31
C SER A 442 28.26 19.50 13.54
N LEU A 443 27.82 19.34 14.79
CA LEU A 443 26.74 18.40 15.13
C LEU A 443 25.39 18.91 14.60
N ALA A 444 25.12 20.21 14.71
CA ALA A 444 23.94 20.81 14.12
C ALA A 444 23.92 20.70 12.59
N LEU A 445 25.07 20.81 11.92
CA LEU A 445 25.16 20.60 10.48
C LEU A 445 24.83 19.16 10.09
N ILE A 446 25.31 18.18 10.84
CA ILE A 446 24.96 16.77 10.63
C ILE A 446 23.45 16.57 10.81
N LEU A 447 22.86 17.11 11.87
CA LEU A 447 21.41 17.04 12.12
C LEU A 447 20.59 17.73 11.02
N LEU A 448 21.07 18.85 10.49
CA LEU A 448 20.44 19.54 9.35
C LEU A 448 20.39 18.62 8.12
N ILE A 449 21.53 18.02 7.74
CA ILE A 449 21.62 17.11 6.59
C ILE A 449 20.70 15.91 6.76
N ILE A 450 20.70 15.31 7.96
CA ILE A 450 19.79 14.21 8.30
C ILE A 450 18.32 14.65 8.23
N CYS A 451 18.00 15.84 8.76
CA CYS A 451 16.66 16.41 8.72
C CYS A 451 16.16 16.55 7.28
N ILE A 452 16.96 17.15 6.40
CA ILE A 452 16.60 17.32 4.98
C ILE A 452 16.39 15.97 4.33
N TYR A 453 17.36 15.07 4.48
CA TYR A 453 17.31 13.76 3.86
C TYR A 453 16.08 12.96 4.32
N ILE A 454 15.85 12.84 5.62
CA ILE A 454 14.70 12.10 6.17
C ILE A 454 13.37 12.73 5.76
N THR A 455 13.25 14.07 5.82
CA THR A 455 12.03 14.76 5.40
C THR A 455 11.73 14.47 3.93
N CYS A 456 12.74 14.54 3.06
CA CYS A 456 12.58 14.22 1.64
C CYS A 456 12.26 12.75 1.39
N ILE A 457 12.93 11.80 2.07
CA ILE A 457 12.63 10.37 1.93
C ILE A 457 11.19 10.05 2.33
N ILE A 458 10.63 10.77 3.30
CA ILE A 458 9.25 10.60 3.72
C ILE A 458 8.29 11.21 2.68
N TYR A 459 8.50 12.46 2.26
CA TYR A 459 7.53 13.19 1.45
C TYR A 459 7.62 12.89 -0.05
N VAL A 460 8.82 12.77 -0.63
CA VAL A 460 9.01 12.66 -2.08
C VAL A 460 8.31 11.44 -2.69
N PRO A 461 8.44 10.21 -2.14
CA PRO A 461 7.70 9.08 -2.69
C PRO A 461 6.19 9.27 -2.58
N ILE A 462 5.69 9.85 -1.48
CA ILE A 462 4.26 10.11 -1.28
C ILE A 462 3.75 11.11 -2.32
N ILE A 463 4.44 12.23 -2.50
CA ILE A 463 4.10 13.24 -3.49
C ILE A 463 4.06 12.60 -4.89
N TYR A 464 5.06 11.79 -5.21
CA TYR A 464 5.12 11.09 -6.50
C TYR A 464 3.92 10.14 -6.68
N LEU A 465 3.62 9.30 -5.70
CA LEU A 465 2.47 8.38 -5.73
C LEU A 465 1.13 9.12 -5.85
N VAL A 466 0.95 10.24 -5.15
CA VAL A 466 -0.29 11.03 -5.17
C VAL A 466 -0.47 11.76 -6.50
N VAL A 467 0.59 12.37 -7.03
CA VAL A 467 0.55 13.11 -8.29
C VAL A 467 0.44 12.16 -9.48
N VAL A 468 1.31 11.15 -9.53
CA VAL A 468 1.45 10.28 -10.70
C VAL A 468 0.54 9.06 -10.62
N GLY A 469 0.42 8.42 -9.45
CA GLY A 469 -0.42 7.23 -9.29
C GLY A 469 -1.90 7.55 -9.14
N LEU A 470 -2.23 8.47 -8.23
CA LEU A 470 -3.64 8.83 -7.95
C LEU A 470 -4.16 9.98 -8.83
N HIS A 471 -3.32 10.57 -9.68
CA HIS A 471 -3.65 11.75 -10.48
C HIS A 471 -4.22 12.93 -9.66
N ALA A 472 -3.85 13.03 -8.38
CA ALA A 472 -4.36 14.03 -7.44
C ALA A 472 -3.42 15.24 -7.35
N ASN A 473 -3.23 15.95 -8.47
CA ASN A 473 -2.27 17.04 -8.62
C ASN A 473 -2.38 18.13 -7.55
N ILE A 474 -3.60 18.48 -7.13
CA ILE A 474 -3.84 19.50 -6.11
C ILE A 474 -3.29 19.03 -4.76
N VAL A 475 -3.62 17.81 -4.35
CA VAL A 475 -3.16 17.22 -3.08
C VAL A 475 -1.64 17.10 -3.09
N GLY A 476 -1.07 16.60 -4.20
CA GLY A 476 0.37 16.51 -4.37
C GLY A 476 1.07 17.88 -4.29
N SER A 477 0.48 18.92 -4.86
CA SER A 477 1.01 20.29 -4.80
C SER A 477 0.99 20.86 -3.39
N VAL A 478 -0.07 20.58 -2.62
CA VAL A 478 -0.14 20.97 -1.20
C VAL A 478 0.95 20.26 -0.38
N LEU A 479 1.14 18.96 -0.59
CA LEU A 479 2.21 18.20 0.08
C LEU A 479 3.61 18.72 -0.29
N ALA A 480 3.84 19.06 -1.56
CA ALA A 480 5.09 19.64 -2.02
C ALA A 480 5.33 21.04 -1.41
N LEU A 481 4.29 21.87 -1.30
CA LEU A 481 4.39 23.16 -0.64
C LEU A 481 4.75 23.01 0.84
N LEU A 482 4.12 22.08 1.56
CA LEU A 482 4.45 21.79 2.95
C LEU A 482 5.92 21.37 3.12
N LEU A 483 6.43 20.50 2.24
CA LEU A 483 7.83 20.10 2.21
C LEU A 483 8.75 21.32 2.02
N ILE A 484 8.46 22.18 1.03
CA ILE A 484 9.27 23.37 0.74
C ILE A 484 9.25 24.35 1.91
N LEU A 485 8.09 24.62 2.49
CA LEU A 485 7.95 25.52 3.65
C LEU A 485 8.75 24.99 4.84
N PHE A 486 8.66 23.69 5.11
CA PHE A 486 9.42 23.06 6.19
C PHE A 486 10.93 23.21 5.98
N LEU A 487 11.44 22.81 4.80
CA LEU A 487 12.87 22.92 4.49
C LEU A 487 13.36 24.37 4.56
N GLY A 488 12.57 25.33 4.05
CA GLY A 488 12.88 26.75 4.11
C GLY A 488 13.04 27.27 5.55
N LEU A 489 12.15 26.86 6.46
CA LEU A 489 12.23 27.24 7.88
C LEU A 489 13.49 26.69 8.55
N VAL A 490 13.82 25.41 8.30
CA VAL A 490 15.00 24.76 8.88
C VAL A 490 16.28 25.47 8.43
N ILE A 491 16.41 25.74 7.12
CA ILE A 491 17.58 26.42 6.53
C ILE A 491 17.71 27.85 7.08
N ALA A 492 16.62 28.62 7.11
CA ALA A 492 16.65 30.00 7.59
C ALA A 492 17.07 30.09 9.06
N SER A 493 16.67 29.13 9.90
CA SER A 493 17.07 29.08 11.31
C SER A 493 18.57 28.81 11.48
N PHE A 494 19.13 27.89 10.70
CA PHE A 494 20.55 27.57 10.71
C PHE A 494 21.40 28.73 10.18
N TRP A 495 20.97 29.33 9.06
CA TRP A 495 21.70 30.39 8.35
C TRP A 495 21.90 31.65 9.19
N ASN A 496 20.88 32.07 9.94
CA ASN A 496 20.94 33.26 10.80
C ASN A 496 21.95 33.14 11.96
N ARG A 497 22.55 31.97 12.18
CA ARG A 497 23.47 31.70 13.29
C ARG A 497 24.81 31.11 12.83
N ALA A 498 25.07 31.07 11.52
CA ALA A 498 26.28 30.51 10.93
C ALA A 498 27.42 31.55 10.75
N ASP A 499 27.34 32.69 11.44
CA ASP A 499 28.32 33.79 11.40
C ASP A 499 29.32 33.74 12.55
#